data_AF-A0A0L6UC64-F1
#
_entry.id   AF-A0A0L6UC64-F1
#
_cell.length_a   1.000
_cell.length_b   1.000
_cell.length_c   1.000
_cell.angle_alpha   90.00
_cell.angle_beta   90.00
_cell.angle_gamma   90.00
#
_symmetry.space_group_name_H-M   'P 1'
#
loop_
_entity.id
_entity.type
_entity.pdbx_description
1 polymer ?
#
loop_
_entity_poly.entity_id
_entity_poly.type
_entity_poly.pdbx_seq_one_letter_code
_entity_poly.pdbx_strand_id
1 'polypeptide(L)' 'MTEVKDRIPDLSKTNFTTWKQKILGHCQQLGLKKYLTNANPPAGINASGLDAFNTNQSKTAGILISNHQL' A
#
# COMPACT_ATOMS: atom_id res chain seq x y z
N MET A 1 18.05 -18.93 -4.58
CA MET A 1 16.98 -18.68 -3.60
C MET A 1 16.32 -17.38 -4.00
N THR A 2 15.19 -17.43 -4.70
CA THR A 2 14.47 -16.23 -5.15
C THR A 2 13.86 -15.56 -3.93
N GLU A 3 14.27 -14.31 -3.69
CA GLU A 3 13.86 -13.52 -2.54
C GLU A 3 12.33 -13.43 -2.46
N VAL A 4 11.78 -13.86 -1.33
CA VAL A 4 10.37 -13.65 -0.95
C VAL A 4 10.21 -12.19 -0.50
N LYS A 5 10.64 -11.22 -1.31
CA LYS A 5 10.66 -9.79 -0.92
C LYS A 5 9.41 -9.01 -1.32
N ASP A 6 8.61 -9.49 -2.26
CA ASP A 6 7.52 -8.67 -2.85
C ASP A 6 6.21 -9.42 -3.03
N ARG A 7 5.95 -10.47 -2.23
CA ARG A 7 4.66 -11.14 -2.28
C ARG A 7 3.65 -10.45 -1.37
N ILE A 8 2.86 -9.58 -1.99
CA ILE A 8 1.65 -9.03 -1.40
C ILE A 8 0.78 -10.19 -0.87
N PRO A 9 0.21 -10.10 0.35
CA PRO A 9 -0.52 -11.19 0.96
C PRO A 9 -1.77 -11.56 0.17
N ASP A 10 -1.84 -12.81 -0.29
CA ASP A 10 -2.93 -13.39 -1.09
C ASP A 10 -4.24 -13.54 -0.27
N LEU A 11 -5.36 -13.13 -0.86
CA LEU A 11 -6.72 -13.24 -0.32
C LEU A 11 -7.26 -14.67 -0.36
N SER A 12 -6.87 -15.50 -1.34
CA SER A 12 -7.47 -16.82 -1.59
C SER A 12 -7.23 -17.83 -0.45
N LYS A 13 -6.25 -17.55 0.41
CA LYS A 13 -5.81 -18.45 1.50
C LYS A 13 -6.15 -17.94 2.90
N THR A 14 -6.90 -16.86 3.02
CA THR A 14 -7.18 -16.25 4.32
C THR A 14 -8.50 -15.49 4.33
N ASN A 15 -9.03 -15.17 5.50
CA ASN A 15 -10.24 -14.34 5.60
C ASN A 15 -9.89 -12.85 5.44
N PHE A 16 -10.89 -12.05 5.07
CA PHE A 16 -10.71 -10.62 4.80
C PHE A 16 -10.03 -9.86 5.95
N THR A 17 -10.38 -10.17 7.21
CA THR A 17 -9.79 -9.54 8.40
C THR A 17 -8.29 -9.80 8.48
N THR A 18 -7.88 -11.06 8.36
CA THR A 18 -6.47 -11.45 8.39
C THR A 18 -5.70 -10.88 7.20
N TRP A 19 -6.30 -10.89 6.01
CA TRP A 19 -5.71 -10.26 4.83
C TRP A 19 -5.47 -8.76 5.04
N LYS A 20 -6.49 -8.04 5.52
CA LYS A 20 -6.42 -6.61 5.79
C LYS A 20 -5.31 -6.28 6.78
N GLN A 21 -5.15 -7.07 7.85
CA GLN A 21 -4.05 -6.87 8.81
C GLN A 21 -2.67 -7.09 8.17
N LYS A 22 -2.52 -8.08 7.29
CA LYS A 22 -1.26 -8.30 6.55
C LYS A 22 -0.95 -7.15 5.59
N ILE A 23 -1.94 -6.62 4.88
CA ILE A 23 -1.77 -5.43 4.02
C ILE A 23 -1.38 -4.21 4.86
N LEU A 24 -2.04 -3.99 6.00
CA LEU A 24 -1.68 -2.90 6.91
C LEU A 24 -0.22 -3.02 7.40
N GLY A 25 0.20 -4.23 7.76
CA GLY A 25 1.59 -4.52 8.14
C GLY A 25 2.57 -4.25 7.00
N HIS A 26 2.27 -4.71 5.79
CA HIS A 26 3.10 -4.51 4.61
C HIS A 26 3.24 -3.02 4.25
N CYS A 27 2.13 -2.28 4.21
CA CYS A 27 2.17 -0.83 4.01
C CYS A 27 2.90 -0.11 5.16
N GLN A 28 2.85 -0.59 6.40
CA GLN A 28 3.61 -0.01 7.51
C GLN A 28 5.12 -0.21 7.33
N GLN A 29 5.56 -1.41 6.93
CA GLN A 29 6.98 -1.70 6.64
C GLN A 29 7.56 -0.80 5.55
N LEU A 30 6.73 -0.42 4.57
CA LEU A 30 7.11 0.47 3.47
C LEU A 30 6.93 1.96 3.79
N GLY A 31 6.49 2.33 5.00
CA GLY A 31 6.17 3.72 5.35
C GLY A 31 4.94 4.29 4.62
N LEU A 32 4.15 3.41 3.99
CA LEU A 32 3.01 3.74 3.15
C LEU A 32 1.66 3.77 3.90
N LYS A 33 1.62 3.31 5.16
CA LYS A 33 0.37 3.21 5.94
C LYS A 33 -0.47 4.50 5.93
N LYS A 34 0.16 5.67 5.97
CA LYS A 34 -0.53 6.97 5.97
C LYS A 34 -1.32 7.26 4.69
N TYR A 35 -0.96 6.62 3.57
CA TYR A 35 -1.64 6.77 2.28
C TYR A 35 -2.85 5.82 2.14
N LEU A 36 -3.06 4.89 3.09
CA LEU A 36 -4.28 4.08 3.16
C LEU A 36 -5.46 4.83 3.77
N THR A 37 -5.19 5.77 4.67
CA THR A 37 -6.22 6.49 5.44
C THR A 37 -6.41 7.94 4.99
N ASN A 38 -5.41 8.53 4.34
CA ASN A 38 -5.45 9.92 3.88
C ASN A 38 -5.43 9.99 2.36
N ALA A 39 -6.57 10.34 1.76
CA ALA A 39 -6.70 10.53 0.31
C ALA A 39 -6.10 11.87 -0.15
N ASN A 40 -5.93 12.83 0.76
CA ASN A 40 -5.49 14.18 0.44
C ASN A 40 -4.05 14.44 0.89
N PRO A 41 -3.27 15.19 0.09
CA PRO A 41 -1.95 15.65 0.51
C PRO A 41 -2.05 16.60 1.71
N PRO A 42 -1.00 16.70 2.55
CA PRO A 42 -0.93 17.70 3.60
C PRO A 42 -1.12 19.13 3.09
N ALA A 43 -1.81 19.97 3.85
CA ALA A 43 -1.97 21.38 3.52
C ALA A 43 -0.61 22.09 3.46
N GLY A 44 -0.43 22.97 2.48
CA GLY A 44 0.82 23.74 2.29
C GLY A 44 1.99 22.93 1.72
N ILE A 45 1.74 21.73 1.18
CA ILE A 45 2.79 20.94 0.51
C ILE A 45 3.31 21.67 -0.74
N ASN A 46 4.62 21.62 -0.96
CA ASN A 46 5.24 22.13 -2.18
C ASN A 46 5.07 21.15 -3.36
N ALA A 47 5.42 21.60 -4.58
CA ALA A 47 5.24 20.78 -5.79
C ALA A 47 5.94 19.42 -5.71
N SER A 48 7.20 19.37 -5.27
CA SER A 48 7.95 18.11 -5.12
C SER A 48 7.35 17.18 -4.07
N GLY A 49 6.78 17.74 -2.99
CA GLY A 49 6.07 16.97 -1.98
C GLY A 49 4.75 16.39 -2.49
N LEU A 50 4.05 17.12 -3.36
CA LEU A 50 2.83 16.66 -4.01
C LEU A 50 3.11 15.47 -4.95
N ASP A 51 4.19 15.54 -5.74
CA ASP A 51 4.60 14.43 -6.60
C ASP A 51 4.97 13.18 -5.80
N ALA A 52 5.71 13.35 -4.70
CA ALA A 52 6.04 12.26 -3.79
C ALA A 52 4.79 11.67 -3.12
N PHE A 53 3.81 12.51 -2.77
CA PHE A 53 2.53 12.07 -2.24
C PHE A 53 1.77 11.21 -3.25
N ASN A 54 1.60 11.70 -4.48
CA ASN A 54 0.90 10.99 -5.55
C ASN A 54 1.58 9.66 -5.89
N THR A 55 2.91 9.65 -5.98
CA THR A 55 3.69 8.44 -6.23
C THR A 55 3.45 7.37 -5.16
N ASN A 56 3.47 7.76 -3.89
CA ASN A 56 3.27 6.83 -2.79
C ASN A 56 1.81 6.38 -2.66
N GLN A 57 0.85 7.23 -3.04
CA GLN A 57 -0.56 6.84 -3.12
C GLN A 57 -0.77 5.80 -4.23
N SER A 58 -0.22 6.03 -5.42
CA SER A 58 -0.28 5.07 -6.54
C SER A 58 0.38 3.73 -6.20
N LYS A 59 1.53 3.73 -5.51
CA LYS A 59 2.16 2.50 -5.00
C LYS A 59 1.26 1.75 -4.03
N THR A 60 0.62 2.47 -3.11
CA THR A 60 -0.31 1.89 -2.13
C THR A 60 -1.55 1.30 -2.82
N ALA A 61 -2.11 1.99 -3.82
CA ALA A 61 -3.22 1.50 -4.63
C ALA A 61 -2.82 0.27 -5.47
N GLY A 62 -1.62 0.26 -6.05
CA GLY A 62 -1.07 -0.89 -6.77
C GLY A 62 -0.98 -2.14 -5.90
N ILE A 63 -0.53 -2.00 -4.63
CA ILE A 63 -0.53 -3.10 -3.66
C ILE A 63 -1.93 -3.67 -3.45
N LEU A 64 -2.97 -2.82 -3.44
CA LEU A 64 -4.35 -3.27 -3.29
C LEU A 64 -4.88 -3.95 -4.56
N ILE A 65 -4.59 -3.41 -5.74
CA ILE A 65 -5.11 -3.89 -7.04
C ILE A 65 -4.43 -5.18 -7.50
N SER A 66 -3.13 -5.35 -7.26
CA SER A 66 -2.42 -6.60 -7.59
C SER A 66 -2.92 -7.83 -6.81
N ASN A 67 -3.77 -7.66 -5.80
CA ASN A 67 -4.50 -8.76 -5.14
C ASN A 67 -5.84 -9.11 -5.81
N HIS A 68 -6.31 -8.32 -6.77
CA HIS A 68 -7.66 -8.45 -7.36
C HIS A 68 -7.65 -9.11 -8.75
N GLN A 69 -6.49 -9.49 -9.28
CA GLN A 69 -6.41 -10.35 -10.47
C GLN A 69 -6.47 -11.83 -10.03
N LEU A 70 -7.69 -12.30 -9.77
CA LEU A 70 -8.10 -13.70 -9.93
C LEU A 70 -8.75 -13.86 -11.30
#